data_AF-S8B2T2-F1
#
_entry.id   AF-S8B2T2-F1
#
_cell.length_a   1.000
_cell.length_b   1.000
_cell.length_c   1.000
_cell.angle_alpha   90.00
_cell.angle_beta   90.00
_cell.angle_gamma   90.00
#
_symmetry.space_group_name_H-M   'P 1'
#
loop_
_entity.id
_entity.type
_entity.pdbx_description
1 polymer ?
#
loop_
_entity_poly.entity_id
_entity_poly.type
_entity_poly.pdbx_seq_one_letter_code
_entity_poly.pdbx_strand_id
1 'polypeptide(L)'
;MAGKLDARLLKAIEKMGFESMTPVQQRVLTDLPTWRTDCLVQAKTGTGKTLAFLLPALHCLLQARSAPPMGQVAILIITPTRELAQQIAKSCDQLTSQVTQPLECHIAVGGTARASALTRFLNGAPSVLVATPGRLKDYLSDEYTAEKLADVQTVVLDEADTMLESGFLADVKQILRLIPSKKEKGWQGMCFSATIPPKVKEVVNVVLNPGYTSISTIQENETPTHERVPQYHVVIPSVAETFTALTALLNLESKQCSKIIVFGVTANMVALMARVFSQGLTPLQVFEIHSRLGQSARTRTTEQFKQASAGILFASDVIGRGMDFPNVDLVVQVGLPSNGEQYVHRVGRTARAGNDGRAIILLTPAESFFMKVNRHLPIQPHPNTNAILEDATACTDTVTKAMYNVEEETKQRAYSSYIGFFAGSGLLKQVRLDKPGLVQLANELAIKGMACPEPPPMDKKVVGKMGLKGVAGFNYATGTDMSKSRAPPRSRANGNGNPQAKRRDSLSPGAGQNGRRGQIEKNRNGRGGAGGGGGGNGRGGGSFLPTQ
;
A
#
# COMPACT_ATOMS: atom_id res chain seq x y z
N MET A 1 -11.41 -2.86 32.44
CA MET A 1 -10.80 -4.13 31.96
C MET A 1 -9.92 -4.87 32.98
N ALA A 2 -9.62 -4.28 34.16
CA ALA A 2 -9.04 -5.01 35.29
C ALA A 2 -9.82 -6.31 35.60
N GLY A 3 -9.10 -7.36 36.02
CA GLY A 3 -9.68 -8.69 36.30
C GLY A 3 -10.12 -9.50 35.06
N LYS A 4 -10.08 -8.91 33.85
CA LYS A 4 -10.40 -9.62 32.59
C LYS A 4 -9.22 -9.65 31.62
N LEU A 5 -8.60 -8.51 31.35
CA LEU A 5 -7.40 -8.44 30.51
C LEU A 5 -6.13 -8.77 31.33
N ASP A 6 -5.06 -9.20 30.67
CA ASP A 6 -3.78 -9.47 31.34
C ASP A 6 -3.23 -8.18 31.96
N ALA A 7 -2.83 -8.24 33.24
CA ALA A 7 -2.37 -7.07 33.99
C ALA A 7 -1.15 -6.37 33.34
N ARG A 8 -0.31 -7.13 32.61
CA ARG A 8 0.85 -6.59 31.90
C ARG A 8 0.41 -5.76 30.69
N LEU A 9 -0.61 -6.22 29.95
CA LEU A 9 -1.20 -5.47 28.85
C LEU A 9 -1.93 -4.21 29.35
N LEU A 10 -2.65 -4.29 30.48
CA LEU A 10 -3.28 -3.12 31.09
C LEU A 10 -2.26 -2.03 31.44
N LYS A 11 -1.18 -2.39 32.14
CA LYS A 11 -0.09 -1.47 32.48
C LYS A 11 0.62 -0.90 31.25
N ALA A 12 0.65 -1.64 30.14
CA ALA A 12 1.16 -1.13 28.87
C ALA A 12 0.21 -0.10 28.24
N ILE A 13 -1.11 -0.33 28.25
CA ILE A 13 -2.14 0.63 27.79
C ILE A 13 -2.08 1.94 28.60
N GLU A 14 -1.96 1.84 29.92
CA GLU A 14 -1.76 3.00 30.82
C GLU A 14 -0.50 3.79 30.42
N LYS A 15 0.62 3.12 30.18
CA LYS A 15 1.87 3.74 29.71
C LYS A 15 1.79 4.31 28.28
N MET A 16 0.84 3.85 27.47
CA MET A 16 0.54 4.44 26.15
C MET A 16 -0.36 5.68 26.23
N GLY A 17 -0.90 6.01 27.42
CA GLY A 17 -1.73 7.20 27.64
C GLY A 17 -3.19 7.06 27.18
N PHE A 18 -3.72 5.83 27.06
CA PHE A 18 -5.11 5.62 26.68
C PHE A 18 -6.05 5.55 27.90
N GLU A 19 -6.83 6.61 28.10
CA GLU A 19 -7.81 6.72 29.20
C GLU A 19 -9.10 5.93 28.95
N SER A 20 -9.52 5.80 27.69
CA SER A 20 -10.80 5.17 27.31
C SER A 20 -10.67 4.28 26.06
N MET A 21 -11.51 3.25 25.97
CA MET A 21 -11.61 2.39 24.79
C MET A 21 -12.48 3.02 23.71
N THR A 22 -12.12 2.85 22.44
CA THR A 22 -13.02 3.18 21.32
C THR A 22 -14.18 2.17 21.23
N PRO A 23 -15.30 2.49 20.56
CA PRO A 23 -16.44 1.58 20.43
C PRO A 23 -16.09 0.20 19.85
N VAL A 24 -15.13 0.12 18.92
CA VAL A 24 -14.69 -1.18 18.35
C VAL A 24 -13.82 -1.96 19.34
N GLN A 25 -12.96 -1.29 20.12
CA GLN A 25 -12.17 -1.93 21.16
C GLN A 25 -13.07 -2.46 22.27
N GLN A 26 -14.04 -1.66 22.72
CA GLN A 26 -15.05 -2.09 23.69
C GLN A 26 -15.80 -3.31 23.17
N ARG A 27 -16.50 -3.21 22.02
CA ARG A 27 -17.33 -4.29 21.50
C ARG A 27 -16.56 -5.58 21.21
N VAL A 28 -15.34 -5.52 20.68
CA VAL A 28 -14.54 -6.75 20.48
C VAL A 28 -14.11 -7.37 21.82
N LEU A 29 -13.87 -6.57 22.87
CA LEU A 29 -13.54 -7.08 24.19
C LEU A 29 -14.76 -7.51 25.02
N THR A 30 -15.98 -7.08 24.70
CA THR A 30 -17.22 -7.41 25.45
C THR A 30 -18.16 -8.38 24.75
N ASP A 31 -18.27 -8.34 23.42
CA ASP A 31 -19.34 -9.02 22.66
C ASP A 31 -18.89 -10.38 22.11
N LEU A 32 -17.57 -10.66 22.07
CA LEU A 32 -17.06 -11.97 21.69
C LEU A 32 -17.38 -13.01 22.79
N PRO A 33 -18.03 -14.15 22.45
CA PRO A 33 -18.33 -15.21 23.43
C PRO A 33 -17.08 -15.74 24.15
N THR A 34 -15.96 -15.81 23.43
CA THR A 34 -14.62 -15.94 24.01
C THR A 34 -13.65 -15.12 23.16
N TRP A 35 -12.53 -14.66 23.73
CA TRP A 35 -11.50 -13.99 22.94
C TRP A 35 -10.71 -14.91 21.98
N ARG A 36 -11.01 -16.23 21.95
CA ARG A 36 -10.57 -17.17 20.91
C ARG A 36 -11.64 -17.46 19.84
N THR A 37 -12.82 -16.85 19.93
CA THR A 37 -13.91 -17.02 18.94
C THR A 37 -13.58 -16.30 17.63
N ASP A 38 -13.87 -16.95 16.50
CA ASP A 38 -13.74 -16.36 15.16
C ASP A 38 -14.62 -15.12 15.01
N CYS A 39 -14.11 -14.05 14.38
CA CYS A 39 -14.88 -12.82 14.24
C CYS A 39 -14.67 -12.02 12.95
N LEU A 40 -15.76 -11.39 12.49
CA LEU A 40 -15.77 -10.38 11.44
C LEU A 40 -16.12 -9.03 12.09
N VAL A 41 -15.21 -8.06 11.99
CA VAL A 41 -15.33 -6.76 12.64
C VAL A 41 -15.37 -5.64 11.60
N GLN A 42 -16.52 -4.97 11.51
CA GLN A 42 -16.69 -3.78 10.68
C GLN A 42 -16.53 -2.52 11.52
N ALA A 43 -15.54 -1.69 11.18
CA ALA A 43 -15.31 -0.44 11.88
C ALA A 43 -14.65 0.63 10.98
N LYS A 44 -15.09 1.87 11.19
CA LYS A 44 -14.67 3.07 10.43
C LYS A 44 -13.14 3.26 10.54
N THR A 45 -12.47 3.82 9.53
CA THR A 45 -11.02 4.06 9.60
C THR A 45 -10.65 4.99 10.76
N GLY A 46 -9.48 4.81 11.37
CA GLY A 46 -9.03 5.63 12.51
C GLY A 46 -9.65 5.29 13.87
N THR A 47 -10.60 4.34 13.95
CA THR A 47 -11.27 3.95 15.21
C THR A 47 -10.45 3.03 16.13
N GLY A 48 -9.14 2.87 15.90
CA GLY A 48 -8.28 2.07 16.78
C GLY A 48 -8.43 0.54 16.64
N LYS A 49 -8.87 0.04 15.47
CA LYS A 49 -9.00 -1.40 15.11
C LYS A 49 -7.78 -2.25 15.51
N THR A 50 -6.57 -1.69 15.40
CA THR A 50 -5.30 -2.36 15.73
C THR A 50 -5.26 -2.88 17.17
N LEU A 51 -5.71 -2.09 18.16
CA LEU A 51 -5.76 -2.57 19.55
C LEU A 51 -6.91 -3.58 19.75
N ALA A 52 -8.01 -3.45 19.00
CA ALA A 52 -9.15 -4.36 19.08
C ALA A 52 -8.79 -5.80 18.66
N PHE A 53 -7.81 -6.03 17.79
CA PHE A 53 -7.26 -7.38 17.55
C PHE A 53 -6.02 -7.73 18.38
N LEU A 54 -5.10 -6.79 18.61
CA LEU A 54 -3.88 -7.10 19.38
C LEU A 54 -4.18 -7.48 20.83
N LEU A 55 -5.12 -6.81 21.49
CA LEU A 55 -5.42 -7.06 22.91
C LEU A 55 -5.99 -8.47 23.20
N PRO A 56 -7.04 -8.96 22.52
CA PRO A 56 -7.52 -10.33 22.74
C PRO A 56 -6.48 -11.38 22.31
N ALA A 57 -5.82 -11.20 21.16
CA ALA A 57 -4.83 -12.17 20.67
C ALA A 57 -3.62 -12.29 21.62
N LEU A 58 -3.03 -11.16 22.05
CA LEU A 58 -1.92 -11.16 23.00
C LEU A 58 -2.34 -11.70 24.37
N HIS A 59 -3.55 -11.40 24.86
CA HIS A 59 -4.04 -12.00 26.11
C HIS A 59 -4.19 -13.52 25.99
N CYS A 60 -4.82 -14.01 24.93
CA CYS A 60 -5.02 -15.44 24.72
C CYS A 60 -3.69 -16.21 24.56
N LEU A 61 -2.64 -15.54 24.07
CA LEU A 61 -1.27 -16.06 24.07
C LEU A 61 -0.63 -16.04 25.47
N LEU A 62 -0.75 -14.92 26.20
CA LEU A 62 -0.17 -14.73 27.54
C LEU A 62 -0.84 -15.57 28.65
N GLN A 63 -2.05 -16.06 28.41
CA GLN A 63 -2.81 -16.95 29.30
C GLN A 63 -2.80 -18.42 28.84
N ALA A 64 -2.05 -18.76 27.78
CA ALA A 64 -1.85 -20.14 27.38
C ALA A 64 -1.04 -20.89 28.46
N ARG A 65 -1.46 -22.12 28.80
CA ARG A 65 -0.77 -22.96 29.82
C ARG A 65 0.67 -23.31 29.45
N SER A 66 0.97 -23.28 28.16
CA SER A 66 2.31 -23.36 27.59
C SER A 66 2.53 -22.13 26.72
N ALA A 67 3.71 -21.50 26.84
CA ALA A 67 4.17 -20.58 25.80
C ALA A 67 4.32 -21.34 24.46
N PRO A 68 4.20 -20.66 23.30
CA PRO A 68 4.51 -21.29 22.02
C PRO A 68 5.97 -21.77 22.00
N PRO A 69 6.31 -22.85 21.28
CA PRO A 69 7.69 -23.33 21.19
C PRO A 69 8.63 -22.21 20.70
N MET A 70 9.81 -22.08 21.30
CA MET A 70 10.73 -21.00 20.97
C MET A 70 11.09 -21.03 19.47
N GLY A 71 10.76 -19.95 18.76
CA GLY A 71 10.90 -19.87 17.29
C GLY A 71 9.59 -20.01 16.50
N GLN A 72 8.47 -20.37 17.13
CA GLN A 72 7.14 -20.49 16.50
C GLN A 72 6.31 -19.20 16.59
N VAL A 73 5.70 -18.83 15.46
CA VAL A 73 4.76 -17.73 15.32
C VAL A 73 3.36 -18.18 15.74
N ALA A 74 2.91 -17.73 16.91
CA ALA A 74 1.56 -18.00 17.40
C ALA A 74 0.51 -17.02 16.81
N ILE A 75 0.89 -15.78 16.51
CA ILE A 75 -0.01 -14.74 15.99
C ILE A 75 0.49 -14.26 14.62
N LEU A 76 -0.29 -14.53 13.57
CA LEU A 76 -0.05 -14.06 12.21
C LEU A 76 -1.00 -12.91 11.87
N ILE A 77 -0.47 -11.76 11.45
CA ILE A 77 -1.26 -10.58 11.04
C ILE A 77 -0.93 -10.24 9.58
N ILE A 78 -1.91 -10.40 8.70
CA ILE A 78 -1.81 -10.10 7.27
C ILE A 78 -2.46 -8.73 7.00
N THR A 79 -1.73 -7.86 6.30
CA THR A 79 -2.10 -6.44 6.10
C THR A 79 -1.67 -5.95 4.70
N PRO A 80 -2.42 -5.07 4.02
CA PRO A 80 -2.16 -4.72 2.62
C PRO A 80 -0.92 -3.85 2.41
N THR A 81 -0.54 -2.98 3.35
CA THR A 81 0.57 -2.02 3.19
C THR A 81 1.70 -2.27 4.17
N ARG A 82 2.92 -1.96 3.73
CA ARG A 82 4.15 -2.21 4.52
C ARG A 82 4.27 -1.22 5.67
N GLU A 83 3.72 -0.02 5.46
CA GLU A 83 3.71 1.08 6.40
C GLU A 83 2.66 0.83 7.50
N LEU A 84 1.51 0.22 7.18
CA LEU A 84 0.57 -0.30 8.18
C LEU A 84 1.17 -1.48 8.96
N ALA A 85 1.89 -2.39 8.30
CA ALA A 85 2.62 -3.47 8.99
C ALA A 85 3.64 -2.95 10.02
N GLN A 86 4.39 -1.89 9.67
CA GLN A 86 5.29 -1.19 10.60
C GLN A 86 4.54 -0.53 11.77
N GLN A 87 3.34 0.02 11.52
CA GLN A 87 2.51 0.61 12.57
C GLN A 87 1.95 -0.44 13.54
N ILE A 88 1.42 -1.56 13.03
CA ILE A 88 0.92 -2.67 13.85
C ILE A 88 2.03 -3.26 14.72
N ALA A 89 3.23 -3.46 14.16
CA ALA A 89 4.39 -3.94 14.92
C ALA A 89 4.79 -2.96 16.04
N LYS A 90 4.90 -1.65 15.75
CA LYS A 90 5.16 -0.61 16.78
C LYS A 90 4.10 -0.64 17.89
N SER A 91 2.83 -0.85 17.56
CA SER A 91 1.76 -1.02 18.56
C SER A 91 1.88 -2.33 19.35
N CYS A 92 2.31 -3.43 18.72
CA CYS A 92 2.58 -4.69 19.41
C CYS A 92 3.73 -4.54 20.42
N ASP A 93 4.87 -3.96 20.00
CA ASP A 93 6.03 -3.72 20.85
C ASP A 93 5.70 -2.82 22.06
N GLN A 94 4.81 -1.83 21.87
CA GLN A 94 4.32 -0.99 22.96
C GLN A 94 3.45 -1.79 23.95
N LEU A 95 2.52 -2.62 23.46
CA LEU A 95 1.66 -3.47 24.30
C LEU A 95 2.44 -4.57 25.03
N THR A 96 3.46 -5.17 24.40
CA THR A 96 4.29 -6.22 25.02
C THR A 96 5.38 -5.66 25.93
N SER A 97 5.58 -4.34 25.98
CA SER A 97 6.64 -3.66 26.74
C SER A 97 6.62 -3.85 28.26
N GLN A 98 5.60 -4.49 28.83
CA GLN A 98 5.48 -4.85 30.25
C GLN A 98 5.43 -6.38 30.48
N VAL A 99 5.65 -7.19 29.45
CA VAL A 99 5.68 -8.66 29.55
C VAL A 99 7.05 -9.14 30.02
N THR A 100 7.07 -10.02 31.02
CA THR A 100 8.28 -10.55 31.67
C THR A 100 9.16 -11.42 30.77
N GLN A 101 8.56 -12.12 29.80
CA GLN A 101 9.25 -12.82 28.72
C GLN A 101 8.99 -12.04 27.43
N PRO A 102 10.01 -11.46 26.77
CA PRO A 102 9.81 -10.64 25.57
C PRO A 102 9.16 -11.44 24.44
N LEU A 103 8.00 -11.00 23.98
CA LEU A 103 7.36 -11.50 22.76
C LEU A 103 7.93 -10.75 21.55
N GLU A 104 8.77 -11.40 20.75
CA GLU A 104 9.31 -10.81 19.53
C GLU A 104 8.21 -10.63 18.47
N CYS A 105 8.07 -9.40 17.95
CA CYS A 105 7.23 -9.07 16.80
C CYS A 105 8.10 -8.84 15.55
N HIS A 106 7.99 -9.71 14.54
CA HIS A 106 8.72 -9.59 13.27
C HIS A 106 7.86 -9.07 12.13
N ILE A 107 8.52 -8.54 11.08
CA ILE A 107 7.85 -7.88 9.95
C ILE A 107 8.30 -8.48 8.62
N ALA A 108 7.39 -9.17 7.91
CA ALA A 108 7.62 -9.71 6.57
C ALA A 108 7.03 -8.81 5.48
N VAL A 109 7.76 -7.74 5.12
CA VAL A 109 7.35 -6.75 4.11
C VAL A 109 8.30 -6.62 2.91
N GLY A 110 7.73 -6.44 1.72
CA GLY A 110 8.50 -6.27 0.48
C GLY A 110 9.37 -5.00 0.45
N GLY A 111 10.27 -4.88 -0.53
CA GLY A 111 11.15 -3.71 -0.68
C GLY A 111 12.25 -3.56 0.39
N THR A 112 12.29 -4.47 1.37
CA THR A 112 13.46 -4.75 2.23
C THR A 112 14.34 -5.82 1.57
N ALA A 113 15.64 -5.82 1.89
CA ALA A 113 16.58 -6.83 1.41
C ALA A 113 16.17 -8.24 1.91
N ARG A 114 15.68 -9.09 0.99
CA ARG A 114 15.05 -10.39 1.30
C ARG A 114 15.92 -11.24 2.23
N ALA A 115 17.19 -11.43 1.87
CA ALA A 115 18.13 -12.27 2.61
C ALA A 115 18.29 -11.82 4.06
N SER A 116 18.72 -10.58 4.32
CA SER A 116 18.90 -10.05 5.68
C SER A 116 17.63 -10.08 6.53
N ALA A 117 16.47 -9.79 5.93
CA ALA A 117 15.18 -9.88 6.63
C ALA A 117 14.79 -11.34 6.95
N LEU A 118 15.04 -12.28 6.04
CA LEU A 118 14.76 -13.71 6.24
C LEU A 118 15.71 -14.33 7.26
N THR A 119 17.02 -14.05 7.18
CA THR A 119 17.99 -14.49 8.19
C THR A 119 17.63 -13.98 9.59
N ARG A 120 17.10 -12.76 9.72
CA ARG A 120 16.59 -12.28 11.01
C ARG A 120 15.38 -13.07 11.48
N PHE A 121 14.41 -13.33 10.61
CA PHE A 121 13.22 -14.13 10.93
C PHE A 121 13.56 -15.57 11.33
N LEU A 122 14.50 -16.21 10.63
CA LEU A 122 14.95 -17.57 10.92
C LEU A 122 15.79 -17.64 12.20
N ASN A 123 16.66 -16.67 12.47
CA ASN A 123 17.53 -16.68 13.66
C ASN A 123 16.85 -16.15 14.94
N GLY A 124 15.77 -15.36 14.84
CA GLY A 124 15.01 -14.85 16.00
C GLY A 124 13.92 -15.79 16.50
N ALA A 125 13.23 -15.41 17.57
CA ALA A 125 12.14 -16.17 18.19
C ALA A 125 10.74 -15.48 18.07
N PRO A 126 10.28 -15.12 16.86
CA PRO A 126 9.04 -14.36 16.66
C PRO A 126 7.80 -15.11 17.15
N SER A 127 7.16 -14.62 18.21
CA SER A 127 5.81 -15.07 18.61
C SER A 127 4.72 -14.39 17.77
N VAL A 128 5.01 -13.22 17.21
CA VAL A 128 4.11 -12.43 16.37
C VAL A 128 4.77 -12.12 15.02
N LEU A 129 4.04 -12.29 13.92
CA LEU A 129 4.49 -11.95 12.57
C LEU A 129 3.48 -11.05 11.87
N VAL A 130 3.88 -9.83 11.54
CA VAL A 130 3.09 -8.88 10.75
C VAL A 130 3.61 -8.84 9.31
N ALA A 131 2.75 -9.05 8.30
CA ALA A 131 3.21 -9.29 6.94
C ALA A 131 2.31 -8.73 5.84
N THR A 132 2.94 -8.35 4.71
CA THR A 132 2.22 -8.08 3.45
C THR A 132 2.16 -9.35 2.59
N PRO A 133 1.00 -9.71 1.99
CA PRO A 133 0.79 -10.98 1.31
C PRO A 133 1.92 -11.43 0.38
N GLY A 134 2.35 -10.58 -0.56
CA GLY A 134 3.39 -10.94 -1.54
C GLY A 134 4.76 -11.29 -0.94
N ARG A 135 5.11 -10.78 0.26
CA ARG A 135 6.35 -11.16 0.97
C ARG A 135 6.12 -12.33 1.93
N LEU A 136 4.92 -12.47 2.51
CA LEU A 136 4.60 -13.66 3.29
C LEU A 136 4.61 -14.91 2.41
N LYS A 137 4.02 -14.85 1.21
CA LYS A 137 4.05 -15.94 0.22
C LYS A 137 5.47 -16.28 -0.24
N ASP A 138 6.33 -15.27 -0.46
CA ASP A 138 7.76 -15.41 -0.78
C ASP A 138 8.54 -16.13 0.35
N TYR A 139 8.14 -15.93 1.61
CA TYR A 139 8.69 -16.66 2.76
C TYR A 139 8.13 -18.09 2.87
N LEU A 140 6.81 -18.28 2.82
CA LEU A 140 6.15 -19.58 2.91
C LEU A 140 6.32 -20.48 1.66
N SER A 141 7.08 -20.04 0.65
CA SER A 141 7.52 -20.88 -0.48
C SER A 141 8.76 -21.72 -0.15
N ASP A 142 9.31 -21.56 1.06
CA ASP A 142 10.42 -22.35 1.62
C ASP A 142 9.89 -23.12 2.85
N GLU A 143 10.05 -24.44 2.86
CA GLU A 143 9.41 -25.32 3.86
C GLU A 143 9.90 -25.02 5.28
N TYR A 144 11.21 -24.84 5.47
CA TYR A 144 11.81 -24.46 6.76
C TYR A 144 11.30 -23.10 7.29
N THR A 145 11.02 -22.16 6.39
CA THR A 145 10.40 -20.88 6.73
C THR A 145 8.90 -21.04 7.06
N ALA A 146 8.21 -22.01 6.45
CA ALA A 146 6.81 -22.33 6.76
C ALA A 146 6.66 -23.12 8.07
N GLU A 147 7.63 -23.97 8.45
CA GLU A 147 7.67 -24.68 9.73
C GLU A 147 7.58 -23.74 10.94
N LYS A 148 8.05 -22.48 10.83
CA LYS A 148 7.89 -21.45 11.89
C LYS A 148 6.45 -21.01 12.14
N LEU A 149 5.47 -21.46 11.35
CA LEU A 149 4.04 -21.20 11.55
C LEU A 149 3.27 -22.49 11.91
N ALA A 150 3.97 -23.57 12.29
CA ALA A 150 3.39 -24.85 12.66
C ALA A 150 2.52 -24.79 13.95
N ASP A 151 2.75 -23.82 14.83
CA ASP A 151 1.93 -23.53 16.02
C ASP A 151 1.14 -22.21 15.93
N VAL A 152 0.71 -21.80 14.72
CA VAL A 152 -0.15 -20.62 14.60
C VAL A 152 -1.49 -20.83 15.31
N GLN A 153 -1.83 -19.93 16.24
CA GLN A 153 -3.03 -19.97 17.08
C GLN A 153 -4.06 -18.90 16.69
N THR A 154 -3.62 -17.79 16.08
CA THR A 154 -4.48 -16.68 15.65
C THR A 154 -3.99 -16.14 14.30
N VAL A 155 -4.91 -16.00 13.35
CA VAL A 155 -4.70 -15.41 12.02
C VAL A 155 -5.62 -14.20 11.86
N VAL A 156 -5.02 -13.00 11.77
CA VAL A 156 -5.72 -11.72 11.59
C VAL A 156 -5.53 -11.22 10.16
N LEU A 157 -6.61 -10.76 9.53
CA LEU A 157 -6.59 -10.01 8.28
C LEU A 157 -7.10 -8.58 8.55
N ASP A 158 -6.24 -7.59 8.43
CA ASP A 158 -6.57 -6.16 8.63
C ASP A 158 -6.70 -5.41 7.29
N GLU A 159 -7.65 -4.46 7.23
CA GLU A 159 -8.13 -3.80 6.00
C GLU A 159 -8.44 -4.85 4.88
N ALA A 160 -9.33 -5.80 5.17
CA ALA A 160 -9.64 -6.92 4.28
C ALA A 160 -10.23 -6.52 2.91
N ASP A 161 -11.06 -5.47 2.89
CA ASP A 161 -11.48 -4.72 1.69
C ASP A 161 -10.29 -4.38 0.76
N THR A 162 -9.24 -3.86 1.35
CA THR A 162 -8.08 -3.30 0.69
C THR A 162 -7.17 -4.37 0.10
N MET A 163 -7.05 -5.52 0.76
CA MET A 163 -6.32 -6.65 0.20
C MET A 163 -6.96 -7.17 -1.09
N LEU A 164 -8.28 -7.03 -1.24
CA LEU A 164 -8.98 -7.41 -2.47
C LEU A 164 -8.80 -6.40 -3.60
N GLU A 165 -8.95 -5.11 -3.32
CA GLU A 165 -8.70 -4.05 -4.32
C GLU A 165 -7.24 -4.04 -4.78
N SER A 166 -6.30 -4.42 -3.91
CA SER A 166 -4.88 -4.62 -4.24
C SER A 166 -4.59 -5.91 -5.03
N GLY A 167 -5.60 -6.75 -5.27
CA GLY A 167 -5.46 -8.02 -6.00
C GLY A 167 -4.86 -9.18 -5.19
N PHE A 168 -4.61 -9.01 -3.89
CA PHE A 168 -3.95 -10.03 -3.05
C PHE A 168 -4.85 -11.23 -2.68
N LEU A 169 -6.08 -11.33 -3.22
CA LEU A 169 -6.99 -12.47 -2.99
C LEU A 169 -6.31 -13.84 -3.25
N ALA A 170 -5.58 -13.94 -4.36
CA ALA A 170 -4.88 -15.16 -4.73
C ALA A 170 -3.71 -15.45 -3.76
N ASP A 171 -2.95 -14.43 -3.39
CA ASP A 171 -1.83 -14.55 -2.45
C ASP A 171 -2.31 -14.99 -1.07
N VAL A 172 -3.39 -14.39 -0.55
CA VAL A 172 -4.01 -14.77 0.73
C VAL A 172 -4.56 -16.19 0.67
N LYS A 173 -5.30 -16.56 -0.39
CA LYS A 173 -5.80 -17.94 -0.59
C LYS A 173 -4.66 -18.96 -0.77
N GLN A 174 -3.45 -18.54 -1.16
CA GLN A 174 -2.26 -19.41 -1.20
C GLN A 174 -1.54 -19.50 0.15
N ILE A 175 -1.36 -18.37 0.86
CA ILE A 175 -0.78 -18.33 2.23
C ILE A 175 -1.54 -19.25 3.18
N LEU A 176 -2.89 -19.21 3.15
CA LEU A 176 -3.75 -20.04 3.99
C LEU A 176 -3.75 -21.54 3.62
N ARG A 177 -2.99 -21.94 2.59
CA ARG A 177 -2.70 -23.34 2.22
C ARG A 177 -1.27 -23.78 2.55
N LEU A 178 -0.40 -22.83 2.91
CA LEU A 178 1.01 -23.06 3.26
C LEU A 178 1.26 -23.02 4.78
N ILE A 179 0.27 -22.56 5.55
CA ILE A 179 0.21 -22.72 7.01
C ILE A 179 -0.69 -23.93 7.36
N PRO A 180 -0.57 -24.51 8.57
CA PRO A 180 -1.44 -25.59 9.02
C PRO A 180 -2.92 -25.28 8.88
N SER A 181 -3.73 -26.28 8.53
CA SER A 181 -5.13 -26.02 8.19
C SER A 181 -5.97 -25.66 9.42
N LYS A 182 -6.94 -24.74 9.26
CA LYS A 182 -7.85 -24.35 10.35
C LYS A 182 -8.61 -25.55 10.94
N LYS A 183 -8.91 -26.56 10.11
CA LYS A 183 -9.57 -27.82 10.51
C LYS A 183 -8.68 -28.71 11.40
N GLU A 184 -7.37 -28.62 11.23
CA GLU A 184 -6.36 -29.42 11.95
C GLU A 184 -5.94 -28.76 13.26
N LYS A 185 -5.61 -27.46 13.24
CA LYS A 185 -5.08 -26.73 14.41
C LYS A 185 -6.12 -25.94 15.20
N GLY A 186 -7.32 -25.70 14.65
CA GLY A 186 -8.37 -24.94 15.32
C GLY A 186 -8.04 -23.47 15.58
N TRP A 187 -7.12 -22.87 14.81
CA TRP A 187 -6.69 -21.48 15.02
C TRP A 187 -7.83 -20.47 14.83
N GLN A 188 -7.81 -19.41 15.64
CA GLN A 188 -8.77 -18.31 15.57
C GLN A 188 -8.53 -17.46 14.31
N GLY A 189 -9.60 -17.16 13.58
CA GLY A 189 -9.60 -16.20 12.49
C GLY A 189 -10.21 -14.88 12.93
N MET A 190 -9.59 -13.77 12.55
CA MET A 190 -10.15 -12.43 12.78
C MET A 190 -10.06 -11.59 11.50
N CYS A 191 -11.20 -11.10 10.99
CA CYS A 191 -11.25 -10.25 9.80
C CYS A 191 -11.70 -8.83 10.16
N PHE A 192 -10.85 -7.84 9.93
CA PHE A 192 -11.13 -6.42 10.17
C PHE A 192 -11.22 -5.66 8.85
N SER A 193 -12.29 -4.88 8.68
CA SER A 193 -12.59 -4.16 7.45
C SER A 193 -13.31 -2.84 7.72
N ALA A 194 -13.24 -1.89 6.79
CA ALA A 194 -14.10 -0.70 6.80
C ALA A 194 -15.38 -0.96 5.99
N THR A 195 -15.24 -1.54 4.80
CA THR A 195 -16.37 -1.99 3.95
C THR A 195 -16.41 -3.53 3.88
N ILE A 196 -17.59 -4.08 3.59
CA ILE A 196 -17.79 -5.53 3.38
C ILE A 196 -18.59 -5.77 2.08
N PRO A 197 -18.06 -5.36 0.90
CA PRO A 197 -18.65 -5.73 -0.38
C PRO A 197 -18.64 -7.26 -0.58
N PRO A 198 -19.44 -7.81 -1.51
CA PRO A 198 -19.57 -9.26 -1.69
C PRO A 198 -18.23 -10.03 -1.83
N LYS A 199 -17.22 -9.41 -2.44
CA LYS A 199 -15.87 -10.01 -2.56
C LYS A 199 -15.16 -10.18 -1.21
N VAL A 200 -15.38 -9.30 -0.22
CA VAL A 200 -14.84 -9.47 1.15
C VAL A 200 -15.36 -10.77 1.76
N LYS A 201 -16.61 -11.13 1.51
CA LYS A 201 -17.19 -12.39 2.00
C LYS A 201 -16.44 -13.62 1.47
N GLU A 202 -15.86 -13.57 0.27
CA GLU A 202 -14.99 -14.66 -0.22
C GLU A 202 -13.69 -14.84 0.60
N VAL A 203 -13.15 -13.77 1.17
CA VAL A 203 -11.94 -13.84 2.02
C VAL A 203 -12.32 -14.33 3.40
N VAL A 204 -13.37 -13.74 3.97
CA VAL A 204 -13.92 -14.09 5.28
C VAL A 204 -14.23 -15.59 5.36
N ASN A 205 -14.89 -16.15 4.34
CA ASN A 205 -15.23 -17.57 4.28
C ASN A 205 -14.04 -18.54 4.15
N VAL A 206 -12.80 -18.05 3.99
CA VAL A 206 -11.57 -18.87 3.98
C VAL A 206 -10.79 -18.75 5.31
N VAL A 207 -11.06 -17.71 6.11
CA VAL A 207 -10.38 -17.43 7.38
C VAL A 207 -11.25 -17.78 8.59
N LEU A 208 -12.56 -17.60 8.49
CA LEU A 208 -13.54 -17.81 9.55
C LEU A 208 -14.35 -19.08 9.33
N ASN A 209 -14.57 -19.84 10.40
CA ASN A 209 -15.51 -20.95 10.45
C ASN A 209 -16.96 -20.42 10.37
N PRO A 210 -17.91 -21.20 9.81
CA PRO A 210 -19.33 -20.92 9.94
C PRO A 210 -19.73 -20.73 11.42
N GLY A 211 -20.55 -19.70 11.70
CA GLY A 211 -20.92 -19.33 13.07
C GLY A 211 -19.99 -18.30 13.75
N TYR A 212 -19.08 -17.67 13.00
CA TYR A 212 -18.27 -16.54 13.51
C TYR A 212 -19.13 -15.38 14.06
N THR A 213 -18.61 -14.66 15.05
CA THR A 213 -19.26 -13.49 15.62
C THR A 213 -19.09 -12.28 14.68
N SER A 214 -20.18 -11.66 14.26
CA SER A 214 -20.16 -10.43 13.46
C SER A 214 -20.36 -9.20 14.35
N ILE A 215 -19.43 -8.26 14.32
CA ILE A 215 -19.45 -7.03 15.14
C ILE A 215 -19.34 -5.82 14.20
N SER A 216 -20.45 -5.11 13.98
CA SER A 216 -20.42 -3.81 13.31
C SER A 216 -20.47 -2.66 14.32
N THR A 217 -19.50 -1.75 14.22
CA THR A 217 -19.55 -0.41 14.85
C THR A 217 -19.99 0.68 13.87
N ILE A 218 -20.59 0.26 12.76
CA ILE A 218 -21.36 1.12 11.87
C ILE A 218 -22.81 0.71 12.08
N GLN A 219 -23.61 1.56 12.74
CA GLN A 219 -25.05 1.31 12.80
C GLN A 219 -25.63 1.46 11.39
N GLU A 220 -26.71 0.74 11.08
CA GLU A 220 -27.31 0.75 9.73
C GLU A 220 -27.78 2.15 9.29
N ASN A 221 -28.03 3.05 10.25
CA ASN A 221 -28.39 4.46 10.05
C ASN A 221 -27.30 5.47 10.50
N GLU A 222 -26.11 5.03 10.94
CA GLU A 222 -25.08 5.93 11.50
C GLU A 222 -24.03 6.31 10.46
N THR A 223 -24.36 7.34 9.69
CA THR A 223 -23.48 8.34 9.05
C THR A 223 -21.98 8.00 9.18
N PRO A 224 -21.39 7.20 8.26
CA PRO A 224 -19.97 6.86 8.27
C PRO A 224 -19.08 8.10 8.33
N THR A 225 -17.88 8.01 8.90
CA THR A 225 -17.08 9.20 9.30
C THR A 225 -16.88 10.20 8.17
N HIS A 226 -16.77 9.75 6.91
CA HIS A 226 -16.69 10.65 5.77
C HIS A 226 -17.91 11.58 5.67
N GLU A 227 -19.14 11.11 5.89
CA GLU A 227 -20.35 11.95 5.86
C GLU A 227 -20.42 13.00 6.98
N ARG A 228 -19.64 12.84 8.07
CA ARG A 228 -19.45 13.90 9.08
C ARG A 228 -18.36 14.91 8.70
N VAL A 229 -17.42 14.53 7.83
CA VAL A 229 -16.41 15.45 7.27
C VAL A 229 -17.11 16.34 6.24
N PRO A 230 -17.07 17.68 6.35
CA PRO A 230 -17.52 18.57 5.29
C PRO A 230 -16.74 18.29 4.01
N GLN A 231 -17.46 17.82 2.98
CA GLN A 231 -16.92 17.42 1.69
C GLN A 231 -17.29 18.45 0.63
N TYR A 232 -16.28 18.97 -0.06
CA TYR A 232 -16.45 19.95 -1.12
C TYR A 232 -15.82 19.50 -2.44
N HIS A 233 -16.27 20.07 -3.54
CA HIS A 233 -15.62 20.00 -4.85
C HIS A 233 -15.37 21.39 -5.43
N VAL A 234 -14.33 21.49 -6.25
CA VAL A 234 -14.11 22.61 -7.18
C VAL A 234 -13.99 21.99 -8.57
N VAL A 235 -14.81 22.42 -9.52
CA VAL A 235 -14.63 22.06 -10.93
C VAL A 235 -13.68 23.08 -11.55
N ILE A 236 -12.48 22.65 -11.93
CA ILE A 236 -11.51 23.49 -12.64
C ILE A 236 -11.84 23.54 -14.14
N PRO A 237 -11.54 24.63 -14.89
CA PRO A 237 -11.98 24.78 -16.28
C PRO A 237 -11.42 23.72 -17.23
N SER A 238 -10.11 23.48 -17.20
CA SER A 238 -9.40 22.43 -17.92
C SER A 238 -8.35 21.77 -17.02
N VAL A 239 -7.61 20.80 -17.56
CA VAL A 239 -6.40 20.24 -16.95
C VAL A 239 -5.27 21.26 -16.85
N ALA A 240 -5.27 22.31 -17.69
CA ALA A 240 -4.27 23.36 -17.67
C ALA A 240 -4.18 24.05 -16.30
N GLU A 241 -5.33 24.34 -15.68
CA GLU A 241 -5.42 25.06 -14.41
C GLU A 241 -5.18 24.15 -13.19
N THR A 242 -4.80 22.87 -13.36
CA THR A 242 -4.65 21.91 -12.25
C THR A 242 -3.69 22.42 -11.17
N PHE A 243 -2.54 22.97 -11.56
CA PHE A 243 -1.53 23.44 -10.62
C PHE A 243 -1.83 24.85 -10.07
N THR A 244 -2.45 25.73 -10.85
CA THR A 244 -2.84 27.07 -10.40
C THR A 244 -4.02 27.03 -9.45
N ALA A 245 -5.08 26.26 -9.74
CA ALA A 245 -6.21 26.07 -8.85
C ALA A 245 -5.83 25.34 -7.56
N LEU A 246 -4.90 24.37 -7.62
CA LEU A 246 -4.34 23.75 -6.42
C LEU A 246 -3.52 24.74 -5.57
N THR A 247 -2.79 25.66 -6.21
CA THR A 247 -2.02 26.70 -5.51
C THR A 247 -2.95 27.71 -4.85
N ALA A 248 -3.96 28.21 -5.56
CA ALA A 248 -4.98 29.11 -5.03
C ALA A 248 -5.77 28.47 -3.87
N LEU A 249 -6.22 27.21 -4.03
CA LEU A 249 -6.88 26.47 -2.97
C LEU A 249 -5.99 26.35 -1.73
N LEU A 250 -4.72 25.93 -1.88
CA LEU A 250 -3.84 25.75 -0.73
C LEU A 250 -3.47 27.09 -0.06
N ASN A 251 -3.35 28.19 -0.81
CA ASN A 251 -3.14 29.53 -0.27
C ASN A 251 -4.37 30.11 0.46
N LEU A 252 -5.58 29.71 0.06
CA LEU A 252 -6.80 30.01 0.81
C LEU A 252 -6.87 29.18 2.10
N GLU A 253 -6.68 27.87 1.98
CA GLU A 253 -6.89 26.91 3.07
C GLU A 253 -5.81 26.96 4.14
N SER A 254 -4.54 27.21 3.79
CA SER A 254 -3.43 27.26 4.76
C SER A 254 -3.49 28.45 5.75
N LYS A 255 -4.47 29.35 5.57
CA LYS A 255 -4.82 30.40 6.54
C LYS A 255 -5.57 29.84 7.77
N GLN A 256 -6.09 28.61 7.68
CA GLN A 256 -6.85 27.92 8.73
C GLN A 256 -6.33 26.51 9.01
N CYS A 257 -5.85 25.81 7.98
CA CYS A 257 -5.34 24.44 8.06
C CYS A 257 -3.80 24.44 8.13
N SER A 258 -3.26 23.96 9.24
CA SER A 258 -1.80 23.83 9.42
C SER A 258 -1.26 22.56 8.76
N LYS A 259 -2.04 21.47 8.76
CA LYS A 259 -1.58 20.13 8.37
C LYS A 259 -2.49 19.48 7.33
N ILE A 260 -1.98 19.37 6.11
CA ILE A 260 -2.75 19.06 4.91
C ILE A 260 -2.21 17.78 4.25
N ILE A 261 -3.09 16.92 3.72
CA ILE A 261 -2.71 15.82 2.82
C ILE A 261 -3.30 16.08 1.43
N VAL A 262 -2.48 16.01 0.38
CA VAL A 262 -2.88 16.22 -1.02
C VAL A 262 -2.70 14.91 -1.80
N PHE A 263 -3.80 14.24 -2.13
CA PHE A 263 -3.78 13.02 -2.93
C PHE A 263 -3.74 13.33 -4.43
N GLY A 264 -2.84 12.69 -5.17
CA GLY A 264 -2.76 12.76 -6.64
C GLY A 264 -2.93 11.41 -7.32
N VAL A 265 -3.49 11.42 -8.55
CA VAL A 265 -3.82 10.22 -9.37
C VAL A 265 -2.71 9.20 -9.55
N THR A 266 -1.43 9.61 -9.58
CA THR A 266 -0.30 8.70 -9.82
C THR A 266 0.94 9.09 -9.03
N ALA A 267 1.79 8.10 -8.74
CA ALA A 267 3.04 8.32 -7.98
C ALA A 267 3.98 9.35 -8.62
N ASN A 268 4.06 9.43 -9.95
CA ASN A 268 4.93 10.40 -10.62
C ASN A 268 4.27 11.80 -10.67
N MET A 269 2.93 11.90 -10.75
CA MET A 269 2.23 13.18 -10.64
C MET A 269 2.36 13.76 -9.22
N VAL A 270 2.28 12.91 -8.20
CA VAL A 270 2.53 13.28 -6.80
C VAL A 270 3.95 13.79 -6.59
N ALA A 271 4.96 13.15 -7.21
CA ALA A 271 6.33 13.64 -7.22
C ALA A 271 6.43 15.03 -7.87
N LEU A 272 5.81 15.23 -9.04
CA LEU A 272 5.78 16.53 -9.71
C LEU A 272 5.14 17.61 -8.83
N MET A 273 3.98 17.33 -8.23
CA MET A 273 3.32 18.26 -7.30
C MET A 273 4.24 18.65 -6.13
N ALA A 274 4.87 17.67 -5.45
CA ALA A 274 5.81 17.97 -4.37
C ALA A 274 7.01 18.80 -4.83
N ARG A 275 7.59 18.49 -6.00
CA ARG A 275 8.75 19.21 -6.57
C ARG A 275 8.42 20.66 -6.90
N VAL A 276 7.24 20.90 -7.47
CA VAL A 276 6.73 22.22 -7.86
C VAL A 276 6.38 23.06 -6.62
N PHE A 277 5.66 22.49 -5.65
CA PHE A 277 5.32 23.23 -4.43
C PHE A 277 6.53 23.55 -3.56
N SER A 278 7.58 22.71 -3.61
CA SER A 278 8.87 22.98 -2.96
C SER A 278 9.64 24.18 -3.55
N GLN A 279 9.20 24.76 -4.68
CA GLN A 279 9.79 25.98 -5.26
C GLN A 279 9.22 27.28 -4.65
N GLY A 280 8.59 27.21 -3.46
CA GLY A 280 8.05 28.37 -2.77
C GLY A 280 6.61 28.74 -3.12
N LEU A 281 5.82 27.81 -3.69
CA LEU A 281 4.37 28.02 -3.88
C LEU A 281 3.56 27.92 -2.57
N THR A 282 4.20 27.54 -1.47
CA THR A 282 3.60 27.46 -0.14
C THR A 282 4.65 27.78 0.92
N PRO A 283 4.28 28.43 2.04
CA PRO A 283 5.17 28.62 3.20
C PRO A 283 5.27 27.35 4.08
N LEU A 284 4.41 26.35 3.86
CA LEU A 284 4.36 25.13 4.66
C LEU A 284 5.43 24.12 4.23
N GLN A 285 5.93 23.31 5.17
CA GLN A 285 6.89 22.26 4.86
C GLN A 285 6.26 21.21 3.94
N VAL A 286 6.88 20.99 2.77
CA VAL A 286 6.44 20.00 1.78
C VAL A 286 7.04 18.62 2.07
N PHE A 287 6.21 17.59 2.00
CA PHE A 287 6.57 16.18 2.15
C PHE A 287 6.03 15.36 0.96
N GLU A 288 6.76 14.33 0.51
CA GLU A 288 6.33 13.43 -0.57
C GLU A 288 6.26 11.95 -0.14
N ILE A 289 5.16 11.26 -0.46
CA ILE A 289 5.04 9.81 -0.22
C ILE A 289 4.23 9.07 -1.30
N HIS A 290 4.93 8.22 -2.07
CA HIS A 290 4.34 7.48 -3.18
C HIS A 290 5.13 6.19 -3.49
N SER A 291 4.53 5.26 -4.26
CA SER A 291 5.09 3.91 -4.51
C SER A 291 6.50 3.86 -5.12
N ARG A 292 6.95 4.92 -5.79
CA ARG A 292 8.31 5.03 -6.34
C ARG A 292 9.41 5.30 -5.31
N LEU A 293 9.07 5.72 -4.08
CA LEU A 293 10.07 5.95 -3.03
C LEU A 293 10.54 4.63 -2.38
N GLY A 294 11.85 4.53 -2.14
CA GLY A 294 12.45 3.44 -1.37
C GLY A 294 11.87 3.34 0.05
N GLN A 295 11.89 2.14 0.63
CA GLN A 295 11.23 1.86 1.91
C GLN A 295 11.65 2.82 3.03
N SER A 296 12.96 3.02 3.21
CA SER A 296 13.53 3.88 4.23
C SER A 296 13.10 5.34 4.10
N ALA A 297 12.90 5.83 2.87
CA ALA A 297 12.38 7.18 2.63
C ALA A 297 10.90 7.28 3.04
N ARG A 298 10.06 6.29 2.66
CA ARG A 298 8.63 6.29 3.05
C ARG A 298 8.43 6.18 4.56
N THR A 299 9.19 5.31 5.23
CA THR A 299 9.18 5.21 6.69
C THR A 299 9.67 6.51 7.35
N ARG A 300 10.73 7.14 6.84
CA ARG A 300 11.23 8.44 7.34
C ARG A 300 10.18 9.55 7.17
N THR A 301 9.65 9.76 5.96
CA THR A 301 8.64 10.80 5.70
C THR A 301 7.37 10.59 6.53
N THR A 302 6.95 9.32 6.72
CA THR A 302 5.81 8.97 7.59
C THR A 302 6.02 9.46 9.02
N GLU A 303 7.16 9.16 9.63
CA GLU A 303 7.43 9.56 11.01
C GLU A 303 7.64 11.09 11.13
N GLN A 304 8.31 11.72 10.16
CA GLN A 304 8.45 13.18 10.11
C GLN A 304 7.09 13.91 10.00
N PHE A 305 6.19 13.47 9.11
CA PHE A 305 4.85 14.08 9.00
C PHE A 305 3.91 13.71 10.15
N LYS A 306 4.11 12.55 10.81
CA LYS A 306 3.43 12.27 12.10
C LYS A 306 3.80 13.32 13.14
N GLN A 307 5.09 13.60 13.30
CA GLN A 307 5.64 14.52 14.31
C GLN A 307 5.44 16.01 13.97
N ALA A 308 5.31 16.37 12.69
CA ALA A 308 5.10 17.75 12.27
C ALA A 308 3.77 18.33 12.79
N SER A 309 3.83 19.56 13.33
CA SER A 309 2.64 20.34 13.69
C SER A 309 1.97 20.98 12.47
N ALA A 310 2.74 21.33 11.44
CA ALA A 310 2.27 21.92 10.19
C ALA A 310 3.03 21.36 8.98
N GLY A 311 2.41 21.36 7.80
CA GLY A 311 3.01 20.87 6.56
C GLY A 311 2.00 20.32 5.55
N ILE A 312 2.45 20.11 4.32
CA ILE A 312 1.66 19.52 3.23
C ILE A 312 2.29 18.21 2.77
N LEU A 313 1.57 17.10 2.93
CA LEU A 313 1.97 15.77 2.46
C LEU A 313 1.33 15.44 1.11
N PHE A 314 2.12 15.52 0.05
CA PHE A 314 1.73 15.06 -1.27
C PHE A 314 1.81 13.52 -1.34
N ALA A 315 0.71 12.90 -1.73
CA ALA A 315 0.43 11.50 -1.46
C ALA A 315 -0.12 10.75 -2.69
N SER A 316 0.39 9.54 -2.93
CA SER A 316 -0.35 8.54 -3.71
C SER A 316 -1.08 7.58 -2.77
N ASP A 317 -2.01 6.78 -3.28
CA ASP A 317 -2.89 5.89 -2.48
C ASP A 317 -2.18 4.82 -1.63
N VAL A 318 -0.84 4.74 -1.72
CA VAL A 318 0.06 4.02 -0.81
C VAL A 318 -0.15 4.38 0.67
N ILE A 319 -0.54 5.63 0.98
CA ILE A 319 -0.90 6.03 2.36
C ILE A 319 -2.41 6.15 2.60
N GLY A 320 -3.24 5.93 1.58
CA GLY A 320 -4.68 6.21 1.66
C GLY A 320 -5.42 5.28 2.62
N ARG A 321 -4.77 4.23 3.13
CA ARG A 321 -5.36 3.11 3.89
C ARG A 321 -4.40 2.67 5.00
N GLY A 322 -4.93 2.26 6.15
CA GLY A 322 -4.15 1.95 7.36
C GLY A 322 -3.52 3.15 8.08
N MET A 323 -2.76 3.96 7.34
CA MET A 323 -1.90 5.01 7.89
C MET A 323 -2.63 5.98 8.80
N ASP A 324 -2.06 6.22 9.96
CA ASP A 324 -2.54 7.21 10.93
C ASP A 324 -1.62 8.42 10.95
N PHE A 325 -2.21 9.61 10.84
CA PHE A 325 -1.53 10.89 10.90
C PHE A 325 -2.34 11.78 11.83
N PRO A 326 -1.82 12.14 13.03
CA PRO A 326 -2.57 12.93 13.98
C PRO A 326 -2.74 14.36 13.45
N ASN A 327 -3.91 14.93 13.77
CA ASN A 327 -4.27 16.34 13.57
C ASN A 327 -4.13 16.81 12.11
N VAL A 328 -4.67 16.04 11.15
CA VAL A 328 -4.78 16.47 9.74
C VAL A 328 -6.07 17.25 9.56
N ASP A 329 -5.98 18.55 9.26
CA ASP A 329 -7.12 19.46 9.18
C ASP A 329 -7.87 19.33 7.84
N LEU A 330 -7.12 19.05 6.76
CA LEU A 330 -7.63 19.07 5.39
C LEU A 330 -7.08 17.89 4.56
N VAL A 331 -7.97 17.24 3.81
CA VAL A 331 -7.64 16.31 2.73
C VAL A 331 -8.03 16.92 1.38
N VAL A 332 -7.04 17.30 0.56
CA VAL A 332 -7.25 17.64 -0.84
C VAL A 332 -7.09 16.39 -1.70
N GLN A 333 -7.88 16.25 -2.76
CA GLN A 333 -7.75 15.24 -3.79
C GLN A 333 -7.69 15.91 -5.15
N VAL A 334 -6.74 15.53 -6.01
CA VAL A 334 -6.52 16.15 -7.32
C VAL A 334 -6.68 15.10 -8.42
N GLY A 335 -7.75 15.25 -9.20
CA GLY A 335 -8.20 14.25 -10.17
C GLY A 335 -8.86 13.03 -9.52
N LEU A 336 -9.30 12.09 -10.36
CA LEU A 336 -10.13 10.95 -9.93
C LEU A 336 -9.46 10.01 -8.90
N PRO A 337 -10.19 9.60 -7.84
CA PRO A 337 -9.87 8.37 -7.10
C PRO A 337 -10.25 7.14 -7.93
N SER A 338 -9.66 5.98 -7.62
CA SER A 338 -9.90 4.72 -8.34
C SER A 338 -11.37 4.26 -8.32
N ASN A 339 -12.10 4.57 -7.25
CA ASN A 339 -13.51 4.26 -7.02
C ASN A 339 -14.03 5.10 -5.82
N GLY A 340 -15.31 4.95 -5.45
CA GLY A 340 -15.92 5.62 -4.30
C GLY A 340 -15.35 5.16 -2.94
N GLU A 341 -14.97 3.88 -2.80
CA GLU A 341 -14.37 3.37 -1.56
C GLU A 341 -13.01 4.04 -1.29
N GLN A 342 -12.14 4.15 -2.30
CA GLN A 342 -10.86 4.87 -2.23
C GLN A 342 -11.05 6.35 -1.87
N TYR A 343 -12.09 7.00 -2.38
CA TYR A 343 -12.43 8.37 -1.97
C TYR A 343 -12.72 8.42 -0.46
N VAL A 344 -13.57 7.54 0.06
CA VAL A 344 -13.91 7.45 1.49
C VAL A 344 -12.67 7.15 2.34
N HIS A 345 -11.78 6.26 1.90
CA HIS A 345 -10.52 5.98 2.60
C HIS A 345 -9.55 7.18 2.65
N ARG A 346 -9.48 7.98 1.57
CA ARG A 346 -8.73 9.25 1.52
C ARG A 346 -9.33 10.29 2.46
N VAL A 347 -10.64 10.54 2.40
CA VAL A 347 -11.36 11.44 3.32
C VAL A 347 -11.11 11.03 4.77
N GLY A 348 -11.17 9.73 5.06
CA GLY A 348 -10.84 9.15 6.36
C GLY A 348 -9.36 9.27 6.81
N ARG A 349 -8.53 10.13 6.20
CA ARG A 349 -7.27 10.60 6.82
C ARG A 349 -7.49 11.78 7.78
N THR A 350 -8.51 12.61 7.57
CA THR A 350 -8.92 13.69 8.49
C THR A 350 -10.05 13.22 9.44
N ALA A 351 -10.52 14.11 10.33
CA ALA A 351 -11.53 13.87 11.37
C ALA A 351 -11.30 12.58 12.20
N ARG A 352 -10.09 12.46 12.77
CA ARG A 352 -9.64 11.31 13.57
C ARG A 352 -9.61 11.64 15.06
N ALA A 353 -9.76 10.61 15.89
CA ALA A 353 -9.72 10.69 17.35
C ALA A 353 -10.68 11.71 18.01
N GLY A 354 -11.70 12.17 17.28
CA GLY A 354 -12.67 13.18 17.75
C GLY A 354 -12.39 14.60 17.25
N ASN A 355 -11.27 14.84 16.57
CA ASN A 355 -10.99 16.13 15.93
C ASN A 355 -11.95 16.40 14.76
N ASP A 356 -12.16 17.68 14.47
CA ASP A 356 -12.75 18.15 13.22
C ASP A 356 -11.80 17.98 12.02
N GLY A 357 -12.30 18.33 10.84
CA GLY A 357 -11.53 18.49 9.60
C GLY A 357 -12.39 18.34 8.36
N ARG A 358 -11.86 18.72 7.19
CA ARG A 358 -12.62 18.84 5.92
C ARG A 358 -11.91 18.17 4.73
N ALA A 359 -12.66 17.89 3.67
CA ALA A 359 -12.11 17.29 2.45
C ALA A 359 -12.58 18.02 1.18
N ILE A 360 -11.67 18.19 0.22
CA ILE A 360 -11.91 18.93 -1.01
C ILE A 360 -11.40 18.12 -2.22
N ILE A 361 -12.18 18.02 -3.29
CA ILE A 361 -11.75 17.37 -4.55
C ILE A 361 -11.73 18.36 -5.72
N LEU A 362 -10.58 18.45 -6.38
CA LEU A 362 -10.40 19.16 -7.65
C LEU A 362 -10.68 18.19 -8.80
N LEU A 363 -11.67 18.51 -9.63
CA LEU A 363 -12.06 17.72 -10.81
C LEU A 363 -12.11 18.62 -12.05
N THR A 364 -11.71 18.10 -13.21
CA THR A 364 -12.05 18.74 -14.50
C THR A 364 -13.53 18.53 -14.86
N PRO A 365 -14.10 19.22 -15.87
CA PRO A 365 -15.50 19.04 -16.24
C PRO A 365 -15.76 17.62 -16.78
N ALA A 366 -14.77 17.01 -17.42
CA ALA A 366 -14.80 15.62 -17.88
C ALA A 366 -14.84 14.62 -16.71
N GLU A 367 -14.11 14.87 -15.62
CA GLU A 367 -14.08 14.03 -14.42
C GLU A 367 -15.28 14.23 -13.49
N SER A 368 -16.03 15.34 -13.64
CA SER A 368 -17.21 15.68 -12.83
C SER A 368 -18.32 14.61 -12.80
N PHE A 369 -18.29 13.64 -13.72
CA PHE A 369 -19.16 12.47 -13.70
C PHE A 369 -19.06 11.68 -12.38
N PHE A 370 -17.91 11.74 -11.69
CA PHE A 370 -17.67 11.04 -10.42
C PHE A 370 -18.77 11.34 -9.39
N MET A 371 -19.20 12.60 -9.28
CA MET A 371 -20.27 13.02 -8.37
C MET A 371 -21.64 12.47 -8.80
N LYS A 372 -21.87 12.38 -10.12
CA LYS A 372 -23.13 11.85 -10.70
C LYS A 372 -23.28 10.34 -10.53
N VAL A 373 -22.16 9.61 -10.36
CA VAL A 373 -22.10 8.18 -10.04
C VAL A 373 -22.17 7.94 -8.54
N ASN A 374 -21.42 8.70 -7.74
CA ASN A 374 -21.31 8.50 -6.29
C ASN A 374 -22.22 9.47 -5.50
N ARG A 375 -23.50 9.59 -5.90
CA ARG A 375 -24.47 10.56 -5.31
C ARG A 375 -24.79 10.34 -3.83
N HIS A 376 -24.36 9.20 -3.27
CA HIS A 376 -24.46 8.89 -1.84
C HIS A 376 -23.39 9.62 -1.01
N LEU A 377 -22.32 10.13 -1.63
CA LEU A 377 -21.30 10.94 -0.97
C LEU A 377 -21.79 12.40 -0.89
N PRO A 378 -21.78 13.07 0.28
CA PRO A 378 -22.33 14.42 0.46
C PRO A 378 -21.36 15.53 -0.03
N ILE A 379 -20.86 15.42 -1.26
CA ILE A 379 -19.88 16.33 -1.85
C ILE A 379 -20.58 17.58 -2.41
N GLN A 380 -20.51 18.70 -1.68
CA GLN A 380 -21.12 19.98 -2.07
C GLN A 380 -20.17 20.85 -2.90
N PRO A 381 -20.65 21.88 -3.62
CA PRO A 381 -19.76 22.89 -4.21
C PRO A 381 -18.97 23.61 -3.11
N HIS A 382 -17.69 23.90 -3.32
CA HIS A 382 -16.91 24.69 -2.36
C HIS A 382 -17.43 26.13 -2.30
N PRO A 383 -17.70 26.72 -1.12
CA PRO A 383 -18.32 28.05 -1.02
C PRO A 383 -17.51 29.15 -1.73
N ASN A 384 -16.17 29.05 -1.69
CA ASN A 384 -15.27 30.03 -2.29
C ASN A 384 -14.81 29.63 -3.71
N THR A 385 -15.61 28.86 -4.47
CA THR A 385 -15.21 28.34 -5.80
C THR A 385 -14.75 29.44 -6.75
N ASN A 386 -15.51 30.54 -6.89
CA ASN A 386 -15.16 31.61 -7.82
C ASN A 386 -13.83 32.28 -7.45
N ALA A 387 -13.65 32.64 -6.19
CA ALA A 387 -12.41 33.22 -5.68
C ALA A 387 -11.19 32.31 -5.90
N ILE A 388 -11.34 30.99 -5.77
CA ILE A 388 -10.25 30.03 -6.07
C ILE A 388 -9.87 30.04 -7.56
N LEU A 389 -10.84 30.22 -8.48
CA LEU A 389 -10.57 30.28 -9.92
C LEU A 389 -10.03 31.64 -10.37
N GLU A 390 -10.43 32.73 -9.70
CA GLU A 390 -9.87 34.07 -9.87
C GLU A 390 -8.42 34.12 -9.36
N ASP A 391 -8.14 33.67 -8.13
CA ASP A 391 -6.80 33.55 -7.57
C ASP A 391 -5.92 32.56 -8.38
N ALA A 392 -6.49 31.49 -8.96
CA ALA A 392 -5.75 30.58 -9.84
C ALA A 392 -5.18 31.33 -11.06
N THR A 393 -5.97 32.24 -11.64
CA THR A 393 -5.52 33.07 -12.76
C THR A 393 -4.35 33.95 -12.34
N ALA A 394 -4.41 34.56 -11.14
CA ALA A 394 -3.31 35.34 -10.57
C ALA A 394 -2.06 34.49 -10.22
N CYS A 395 -2.22 33.22 -9.85
CA CYS A 395 -1.11 32.30 -9.56
C CYS A 395 -0.30 31.87 -10.81
N THR A 396 -0.80 32.08 -12.03
CA THR A 396 -0.22 31.55 -13.29
C THR A 396 1.28 31.82 -13.43
N ASP A 397 1.71 33.05 -13.18
CA ASP A 397 3.10 33.49 -13.32
C ASP A 397 4.03 32.77 -12.34
N THR A 398 3.60 32.65 -11.08
CA THR A 398 4.36 32.04 -9.99
C THR A 398 4.46 30.53 -10.17
N VAL A 399 3.37 29.88 -10.58
CA VAL A 399 3.34 28.44 -10.90
C VAL A 399 4.20 28.13 -12.13
N THR A 400 4.18 28.99 -13.15
CA THR A 400 5.03 28.85 -14.33
C THR A 400 6.52 28.96 -13.98
N LYS A 401 6.90 29.95 -13.15
CA LYS A 401 8.27 30.10 -12.63
C LYS A 401 8.70 28.88 -11.80
N ALA A 402 7.83 28.36 -10.94
CA ALA A 402 8.07 27.12 -10.21
C ALA A 402 8.24 25.89 -11.14
N MET A 403 7.44 25.78 -12.19
CA MET A 403 7.55 24.69 -13.18
C MET A 403 8.86 24.73 -13.96
N TYR A 404 9.44 25.90 -14.26
CA TYR A 404 10.76 25.97 -14.91
C TYR A 404 11.92 25.49 -14.02
N ASN A 405 11.75 25.51 -12.69
CA ASN A 405 12.76 25.00 -11.75
C ASN A 405 12.68 23.48 -11.50
N VAL A 406 11.69 22.78 -12.08
CA VAL A 406 11.51 21.32 -11.92
C VAL A 406 12.04 20.57 -13.13
N GLU A 407 12.67 19.43 -12.89
CA GLU A 407 13.43 18.70 -13.90
C GLU A 407 12.51 18.13 -15.00
N GLU A 408 12.88 18.29 -16.28
CA GLU A 408 12.08 17.77 -17.40
C GLU A 408 11.85 16.25 -17.34
N GLU A 409 12.75 15.47 -16.73
CA GLU A 409 12.49 14.05 -16.47
C GLU A 409 11.34 13.84 -15.46
N THR A 410 11.22 14.69 -14.44
CA THR A 410 10.10 14.66 -13.48
C THR A 410 8.78 14.93 -14.21
N LYS A 411 8.76 15.93 -15.09
CA LYS A 411 7.60 16.26 -15.95
C LYS A 411 7.25 15.12 -16.91
N GLN A 412 8.23 14.61 -17.66
CA GLN A 412 8.10 13.47 -18.58
C GLN A 412 7.53 12.22 -17.88
N ARG A 413 8.03 11.90 -16.68
CA ARG A 413 7.54 10.78 -15.86
C ARG A 413 6.10 11.00 -15.41
N ALA A 414 5.72 12.21 -15.01
CA ALA A 414 4.34 12.54 -14.61
C ALA A 414 3.37 12.41 -15.79
N TYR A 415 3.66 13.09 -16.91
CA TYR A 415 2.91 13.03 -18.17
C TYR A 415 2.70 11.58 -18.66
N SER A 416 3.77 10.78 -18.72
CA SER A 416 3.72 9.38 -19.13
C SER A 416 2.79 8.54 -18.23
N SER A 417 2.80 8.79 -16.92
CA SER A 417 1.91 8.08 -15.99
C SER A 417 0.47 8.55 -16.01
N TYR A 418 0.20 9.83 -16.30
CA TYR A 418 -1.14 10.39 -16.45
C TYR A 418 -1.88 9.73 -17.63
N ILE A 419 -1.22 9.63 -18.79
CA ILE A 419 -1.72 8.88 -19.94
C ILE A 419 -1.95 7.40 -19.58
N GLY A 420 -0.97 6.78 -18.90
CA GLY A 420 -1.08 5.38 -18.46
C GLY A 420 -2.26 5.10 -17.52
N PHE A 421 -2.61 6.05 -16.65
CA PHE A 421 -3.74 5.94 -15.74
C PHE A 421 -5.07 5.87 -16.52
N PHE A 422 -5.36 6.82 -17.41
CA PHE A 422 -6.61 6.80 -18.18
C PHE A 422 -6.67 5.64 -19.18
N ALA A 423 -5.56 5.34 -19.88
CA ALA A 423 -5.50 4.24 -20.83
C ALA A 423 -5.66 2.86 -20.17
N GLY A 424 -5.14 2.68 -18.94
CA GLY A 424 -5.17 1.40 -18.22
C GLY A 424 -6.36 1.17 -17.30
N SER A 425 -7.06 2.22 -16.87
CA SER A 425 -8.17 2.14 -15.89
C SER A 425 -9.55 1.86 -16.51
N GLY A 426 -9.70 2.02 -17.82
CA GLY A 426 -11.00 1.94 -18.50
C GLY A 426 -11.90 3.17 -18.31
N LEU A 427 -11.45 4.19 -17.55
CA LEU A 427 -12.20 5.40 -17.26
C LEU A 427 -12.56 6.25 -18.50
N LEU A 428 -11.85 6.06 -19.62
CA LEU A 428 -12.07 6.77 -20.89
C LEU A 428 -13.54 6.90 -21.30
N LYS A 429 -14.33 5.83 -21.18
CA LYS A 429 -15.77 5.86 -21.50
C LYS A 429 -16.58 6.77 -20.58
N GLN A 430 -16.17 6.90 -19.32
CA GLN A 430 -16.87 7.69 -18.30
C GLN A 430 -16.53 9.19 -18.42
N VAL A 431 -15.26 9.53 -18.69
CA VAL A 431 -14.82 10.90 -19.03
C VAL A 431 -15.14 11.30 -20.48
N ARG A 432 -15.77 10.41 -21.26
CA ARG A 432 -16.16 10.60 -22.67
C ARG A 432 -15.00 10.93 -23.62
N LEU A 433 -13.81 10.40 -23.35
CA LEU A 433 -12.63 10.54 -24.19
C LEU A 433 -12.39 9.28 -25.02
N ASP A 434 -11.92 9.46 -26.25
CA ASP A 434 -11.30 8.42 -27.05
C ASP A 434 -9.75 8.46 -26.89
N LYS A 435 -9.03 7.72 -27.74
CA LYS A 435 -7.57 7.64 -27.65
C LYS A 435 -6.87 8.94 -28.11
N PRO A 436 -7.22 9.56 -29.26
CA PRO A 436 -6.80 10.92 -29.61
C PRO A 436 -7.10 11.95 -28.51
N GLY A 437 -8.32 11.99 -27.98
CA GLY A 437 -8.74 12.95 -26.96
C GLY A 437 -7.94 12.84 -25.67
N LEU A 438 -7.57 11.63 -25.24
CA LEU A 438 -6.63 11.45 -24.12
C LEU A 438 -5.25 12.08 -24.39
N VAL A 439 -4.70 11.89 -25.60
CA VAL A 439 -3.38 12.45 -25.94
C VAL A 439 -3.46 13.97 -26.05
N GLN A 440 -4.53 14.51 -26.63
CA GLN A 440 -4.77 15.96 -26.67
C GLN A 440 -4.87 16.57 -25.26
N LEU A 441 -5.63 15.94 -24.36
CA LEU A 441 -5.77 16.39 -22.97
C LEU A 441 -4.44 16.32 -22.21
N ALA A 442 -3.68 15.24 -22.37
CA ALA A 442 -2.37 15.10 -21.74
C ALA A 442 -1.34 16.11 -22.30
N ASN A 443 -1.40 16.43 -23.59
CA ASN A 443 -0.59 17.48 -24.21
C ASN A 443 -0.95 18.86 -23.66
N GLU A 444 -2.24 19.16 -23.47
CA GLU A 444 -2.68 20.41 -22.85
C GLU A 444 -2.17 20.54 -21.41
N LEU A 445 -2.29 19.48 -20.60
CA LEU A 445 -1.73 19.43 -19.24
C LEU A 445 -0.21 19.67 -19.24
N ALA A 446 0.53 19.05 -20.15
CA ALA A 446 1.98 19.21 -20.21
C ALA A 446 2.41 20.61 -20.66
N ILE A 447 1.83 21.12 -21.75
CA ILE A 447 2.25 22.41 -22.34
C ILE A 447 1.77 23.57 -21.47
N LYS A 448 0.46 23.66 -21.18
CA LYS A 448 -0.11 24.78 -20.42
C LYS A 448 0.08 24.61 -18.91
N GLY A 449 -0.22 23.43 -18.39
CA GLY A 449 -0.23 23.18 -16.94
C GLY A 449 1.12 22.90 -16.31
N MET A 450 2.10 22.39 -17.09
CA MET A 450 3.44 22.00 -16.60
C MET A 450 4.59 22.81 -17.23
N ALA A 451 4.25 23.84 -18.03
CA ALA A 451 5.18 24.70 -18.75
C ALA A 451 6.22 23.95 -19.60
N CYS A 452 5.86 22.80 -20.18
CA CYS A 452 6.71 22.13 -21.17
C CYS A 452 6.63 22.87 -22.52
N PRO A 453 7.75 23.09 -23.24
CA PRO A 453 7.73 23.78 -24.53
C PRO A 453 7.03 22.97 -25.64
N GLU A 454 7.02 21.64 -25.50
CA GLU A 454 6.35 20.67 -26.38
C GLU A 454 5.89 19.45 -25.54
N PRO A 455 5.06 18.53 -26.08
CA PRO A 455 4.72 17.30 -25.38
C PRO A 455 5.98 16.51 -24.99
N PRO A 456 6.13 16.06 -23.73
CA PRO A 456 7.33 15.34 -23.31
C PRO A 456 7.56 14.04 -24.11
N PRO A 457 8.81 13.70 -24.46
CA PRO A 457 9.10 12.59 -25.37
C PRO A 457 8.74 11.23 -24.75
N MET A 458 8.07 10.37 -25.53
CA MET A 458 7.58 9.06 -25.08
C MET A 458 8.29 7.88 -25.76
N ASP A 459 8.54 6.80 -25.01
CA ASP A 459 9.07 5.55 -25.57
C ASP A 459 7.98 4.79 -26.36
N LYS A 460 8.32 4.36 -27.58
CA LYS A 460 7.40 3.68 -28.50
C LYS A 460 6.85 2.35 -27.96
N LYS A 461 7.58 1.66 -27.07
CA LYS A 461 7.11 0.41 -26.43
C LYS A 461 6.18 0.70 -25.26
N VAL A 462 6.37 1.80 -24.54
CA VAL A 462 5.45 2.30 -23.49
C VAL A 462 4.11 2.70 -24.12
N VAL A 463 4.13 3.53 -25.18
CA VAL A 463 2.92 3.89 -25.95
C VAL A 463 2.22 2.66 -26.53
N GLY A 464 2.99 1.69 -27.02
CA GLY A 464 2.49 0.38 -27.45
C GLY A 464 1.77 -0.41 -26.34
N LYS A 465 2.37 -0.48 -25.14
CA LYS A 465 1.77 -1.15 -23.96
C LYS A 465 0.51 -0.47 -23.44
N MET A 466 0.36 0.84 -23.64
CA MET A 466 -0.87 1.58 -23.35
C MET A 466 -1.98 1.34 -24.40
N GLY A 467 -1.69 0.59 -25.47
CA GLY A 467 -2.64 0.39 -26.58
C GLY A 467 -2.85 1.64 -27.45
N LEU A 468 -1.93 2.61 -27.39
CA LEU A 468 -1.99 3.91 -28.07
C LEU A 468 -1.08 3.98 -29.31
N LYS A 469 -0.58 2.84 -29.79
CA LYS A 469 0.23 2.75 -31.03
C LYS A 469 -0.56 3.32 -32.22
N GLY A 470 0.02 4.29 -32.93
CA GLY A 470 -0.57 4.91 -34.11
C GLY A 470 -1.48 6.11 -33.81
N VAL A 471 -1.70 6.46 -32.55
CA VAL A 471 -2.38 7.71 -32.17
C VAL A 471 -1.42 8.88 -32.42
N ALA A 472 -1.95 9.97 -33.00
CA ALA A 472 -1.20 11.20 -33.26
C ALA A 472 -0.98 12.03 -31.97
N GLY A 473 -0.15 13.07 -32.04
CA GLY A 473 0.11 13.98 -30.93
C GLY A 473 1.23 13.56 -29.96
N PHE A 474 1.78 12.36 -30.11
CA PHE A 474 2.97 11.94 -29.35
C PHE A 474 4.27 12.50 -29.94
N ASN A 475 5.01 13.23 -29.13
CA ASN A 475 6.47 13.32 -29.27
C ASN A 475 7.09 11.95 -28.91
N TYR A 476 8.02 11.46 -29.71
CA TYR A 476 8.64 10.14 -29.50
C TYR A 476 10.15 10.28 -29.28
N ALA A 477 10.63 9.74 -28.15
CA ALA A 477 12.03 9.81 -27.77
C ALA A 477 12.98 9.32 -28.87
N THR A 478 14.00 10.12 -29.16
CA THR A 478 15.09 9.79 -30.07
C THR A 478 16.15 8.96 -29.33
N GLY A 479 17.11 8.37 -30.07
CA GLY A 479 18.10 7.45 -29.49
C GLY A 479 18.98 8.07 -28.40
N THR A 480 19.19 9.38 -28.45
CA THR A 480 19.99 10.16 -27.49
C THR A 480 19.30 10.37 -26.14
N ASP A 481 17.99 10.59 -26.13
CA ASP A 481 17.22 10.97 -24.93
C ASP A 481 17.18 9.83 -23.89
N MET A 482 17.12 8.60 -24.41
CA MET A 482 17.04 7.36 -23.63
C MET A 482 18.28 7.08 -22.76
N SER A 483 19.39 7.81 -22.98
CA SER A 483 20.63 7.66 -22.22
C SER A 483 20.54 8.18 -20.78
N LYS A 484 19.80 9.28 -20.55
CA LYS A 484 19.70 9.94 -19.24
C LYS A 484 18.74 9.20 -18.29
N SER A 485 17.58 8.78 -18.81
CA SER A 485 16.48 8.23 -17.99
C SER A 485 16.75 6.86 -17.36
N ARG A 486 17.81 6.16 -17.79
CA ARG A 486 18.16 4.81 -17.30
C ARG A 486 19.07 4.78 -16.06
N ALA A 487 19.58 5.91 -15.60
CA ALA A 487 20.47 5.95 -14.44
C ALA A 487 19.70 5.86 -13.11
N PRO A 488 19.99 4.91 -12.20
CA PRO A 488 19.51 5.00 -10.83
C PRO A 488 20.16 6.19 -10.11
N PRO A 489 19.47 6.86 -9.17
CA PRO A 489 19.99 8.06 -8.52
C PRO A 489 21.25 7.75 -7.70
N ARG A 490 22.41 8.27 -8.15
CA ARG A 490 23.64 8.26 -7.36
C ARG A 490 23.50 9.25 -6.20
N SER A 491 23.38 8.75 -4.98
CA SER A 491 23.47 9.56 -3.77
C SER A 491 24.87 10.17 -3.63
N ARG A 492 25.02 11.44 -4.02
CA ARG A 492 26.19 12.25 -3.68
C ARG A 492 26.14 12.56 -2.17
N ALA A 493 26.75 11.69 -1.37
CA ALA A 493 27.11 12.03 -0.01
C ALA A 493 28.21 13.10 -0.07
N ASN A 494 27.99 14.23 0.60
CA ASN A 494 28.97 15.32 0.67
C ASN A 494 29.91 15.05 1.84
N GLY A 495 31.23 15.07 1.63
CA GLY A 495 32.19 14.74 2.67
C GLY A 495 33.63 15.08 2.28
N ASN A 496 34.22 16.06 2.98
CA ASN A 496 35.65 16.36 2.89
C ASN A 496 36.47 15.30 3.63
N GLY A 497 37.58 14.86 3.05
CA GLY A 497 38.54 13.94 3.67
C GLY A 497 39.80 13.81 2.84
N ASN A 498 40.97 13.98 3.46
CA ASN A 498 42.27 14.03 2.78
C ASN A 498 42.80 12.60 2.47
N PRO A 499 43.63 12.38 1.42
CA PRO A 499 43.98 11.03 0.98
C PRO A 499 45.33 10.52 1.53
N GLN A 500 45.33 9.39 2.26
CA GLN A 500 46.48 8.45 2.31
C GLN A 500 46.14 7.16 3.09
N ALA A 501 46.31 5.98 2.45
CA ALA A 501 46.80 4.70 3.01
C ALA A 501 46.53 3.53 2.04
N LYS A 502 47.44 2.55 1.96
CA LYS A 502 47.27 1.29 1.21
C LYS A 502 47.39 0.07 2.13
N ARG A 503 46.45 -0.87 2.02
CA ARG A 503 46.58 -2.35 2.19
C ARG A 503 45.21 -2.96 1.78
N ARG A 504 45.17 -3.92 0.85
CA ARG A 504 45.36 -5.38 1.02
C ARG A 504 44.31 -6.01 1.94
N ASP A 505 43.54 -7.03 1.55
CA ASP A 505 43.31 -7.72 0.24
C ASP A 505 41.79 -8.11 0.21
N SER A 506 41.16 -9.03 -0.55
CA SER A 506 41.58 -10.22 -1.33
C SER A 506 40.53 -10.66 -2.38
N LEU A 507 40.99 -11.39 -3.39
CA LEU A 507 40.34 -12.49 -4.15
C LEU A 507 38.87 -12.38 -4.65
N SER A 508 38.73 -12.41 -5.98
CA SER A 508 37.57 -12.93 -6.73
C SER A 508 38.07 -13.78 -7.91
N PRO A 509 37.51 -14.97 -8.20
CA PRO A 509 37.80 -15.71 -9.44
C PRO A 509 36.94 -15.19 -10.60
N GLY A 510 37.56 -14.80 -11.71
CA GLY A 510 36.87 -14.37 -12.94
C GLY A 510 36.71 -15.50 -13.96
N ALA A 511 35.89 -15.26 -14.99
CA ALA A 511 35.79 -16.14 -16.15
C ALA A 511 36.99 -15.96 -17.11
N GLY A 512 37.38 -17.03 -17.81
CA GLY A 512 38.45 -17.00 -18.82
C GLY A 512 38.01 -17.66 -20.13
N GLN A 513 38.33 -17.02 -21.26
CA GLN A 513 38.21 -17.61 -22.60
C GLN A 513 39.56 -18.15 -23.08
N ASN A 514 39.55 -19.34 -23.69
CA ASN A 514 40.43 -19.80 -24.78
C ASN A 514 40.03 -21.26 -25.09
N GLY A 515 40.41 -21.88 -26.21
CA GLY A 515 41.20 -21.44 -27.36
C GLY A 515 41.65 -22.69 -28.14
N ARG A 516 41.37 -22.77 -29.46
CA ARG A 516 41.50 -24.01 -30.26
C ARG A 516 42.91 -24.64 -30.24
N ARG A 517 42.99 -25.97 -30.05
CA ARG A 517 43.78 -26.91 -30.89
C ARG A 517 43.50 -28.38 -30.53
N GLY A 518 43.78 -29.30 -31.45
CA GLY A 518 43.70 -30.76 -31.24
C GLY A 518 42.65 -31.47 -32.10
N GLN A 519 43.10 -32.20 -33.12
CA GLN A 519 42.35 -33.29 -33.76
C GLN A 519 42.78 -34.62 -33.11
N ILE A 520 41.94 -35.65 -33.11
CA ILE A 520 42.19 -36.95 -33.76
C ILE A 520 41.00 -37.91 -33.57
N GLU A 521 40.55 -38.44 -34.71
CA GLU A 521 39.87 -39.71 -35.03
C GLU A 521 38.81 -40.40 -34.14
N LYS A 522 37.93 -41.12 -34.85
CA LYS A 522 36.98 -42.10 -34.32
C LYS A 522 37.66 -43.47 -34.24
N ASN A 523 37.25 -44.34 -33.31
CA ASN A 523 37.15 -45.78 -33.66
C ASN A 523 36.08 -46.55 -32.85
N ARG A 524 35.85 -47.81 -33.23
CA ARG A 524 34.73 -48.68 -32.78
C ARG A 524 35.17 -49.81 -31.83
N ASN A 525 34.15 -50.50 -31.29
CA ASN A 525 34.10 -51.91 -30.82
C ASN A 525 34.46 -52.26 -29.35
N GLY A 526 33.74 -53.29 -28.85
CA GLY A 526 33.95 -53.99 -27.57
C GLY A 526 32.74 -53.82 -26.61
N ARG A 527 31.72 -54.69 -26.45
CA ARG A 527 31.46 -56.16 -26.39
C ARG A 527 31.17 -56.65 -24.95
N GLY A 528 30.16 -57.53 -24.83
CA GLY A 528 29.62 -58.10 -23.58
C GLY A 528 28.31 -57.42 -23.15
N GLY A 529 27.16 -58.08 -22.90
CA GLY A 529 26.81 -59.52 -22.93
C GLY A 529 26.61 -60.12 -21.52
N ALA A 530 25.61 -60.97 -21.23
CA ALA A 530 24.44 -61.41 -22.00
C ALA A 530 23.36 -62.07 -21.08
N GLY A 531 22.12 -62.23 -21.57
CA GLY A 531 21.04 -63.03 -20.94
C GLY A 531 20.11 -62.28 -19.96
N GLY A 532 18.86 -62.70 -19.73
CA GLY A 532 18.07 -63.71 -20.46
C GLY A 532 16.76 -64.15 -19.74
N GLY A 533 15.61 -64.09 -20.43
CA GLY A 533 14.29 -64.57 -19.95
C GLY A 533 13.56 -63.66 -18.95
N GLY A 534 12.24 -63.73 -18.76
CA GLY A 534 11.22 -64.46 -19.54
C GLY A 534 9.84 -64.53 -18.83
N GLY A 535 8.74 -64.37 -19.58
CA GLY A 535 7.34 -64.46 -19.07
C GLY A 535 6.81 -63.19 -18.37
N GLY A 536 5.50 -62.91 -18.34
CA GLY A 536 4.36 -63.63 -18.93
C GLY A 536 3.08 -62.74 -19.02
N ASN A 537 2.04 -63.23 -19.71
CA ASN A 537 0.80 -62.49 -19.97
C ASN A 537 -0.19 -62.47 -18.77
N GLY A 538 -1.04 -61.44 -18.71
CA GLY A 538 -2.23 -61.40 -17.85
C GLY A 538 -3.23 -60.31 -18.26
N ARG A 539 -4.39 -60.69 -18.83
CA ARG A 539 -5.53 -59.82 -19.19
C ARG A 539 -6.85 -60.56 -18.92
N GLY A 540 -7.88 -59.86 -18.42
CA GLY A 540 -9.29 -60.22 -18.64
C GLY A 540 -10.21 -60.24 -17.40
N GLY A 541 -11.45 -59.72 -17.55
CA GLY A 541 -12.51 -59.66 -16.52
C GLY A 541 -12.36 -58.48 -15.52
N GLY A 542 -13.39 -57.75 -15.09
CA GLY A 542 -14.85 -57.85 -15.24
C GLY A 542 -15.53 -58.29 -13.92
N SER A 543 -16.64 -57.72 -13.41
CA SER A 543 -17.51 -56.61 -13.87
C SER A 543 -18.57 -56.23 -12.79
N PHE A 544 -19.37 -55.17 -13.00
CA PHE A 544 -20.61 -54.76 -12.27
C PHE A 544 -20.56 -54.16 -10.82
N LEU A 545 -20.81 -52.85 -10.71
CA LEU A 545 -21.98 -52.13 -10.11
C LEU A 545 -22.72 -52.67 -8.84
N PRO A 546 -23.54 -51.84 -8.11
CA PRO A 546 -23.32 -50.49 -7.55
C PRO A 546 -23.98 -50.28 -6.14
N THR A 547 -24.18 -49.02 -5.70
CA THR A 547 -24.91 -48.54 -4.48
C THR A 547 -24.24 -48.83 -3.11
N GLN A 548 -24.47 -48.04 -2.06
CA GLN A 548 -25.33 -46.83 -1.91
C GLN A 548 -24.53 -45.53 -1.97
#